data_AF-A0A7Y2ZMZ1-F1
#
_entry.id   AF-A0A7Y2ZMZ1-F1
#
_cell.length_a   1.000
_cell.length_b   1.000
_cell.length_c   1.000
_cell.angle_alpha   90.00
_cell.angle_beta   90.00
_cell.angle_gamma   90.00
#
_symmetry.space_group_name_H-M   'P 1'
#
loop_
_entity.id
_entity.type
_entity.pdbx_description
1 polymer ?
#
loop_
_entity_poly.entity_id
_entity_poly.type
_entity_poly.pdbx_seq_one_letter_code
_entity_poly.pdbx_strand_id
1 'polypeptide(L)'
;MTTIKSIIKTGVICFGFLFFTACKTNDNLTAVQIVERSCEAHGGLNNWKNIKSLSFDKSTRLYNADGSIESDVDQHQLITFSPGRTIRINSIDSSKMSLFLNEGVVQKQLNGQLVNDSTELEKAKRAMLAAEYVIKQPFALLDKGVEL
;
A
#
# COMPACT_ATOMS: atom_id res chain seq x y z
N MET A 1 -55.77 -53.37 3.06
CA MET A 1 -56.79 -52.32 2.91
C MET A 1 -57.12 -51.83 4.31
N THR A 2 -56.78 -50.65 4.79
CA THR A 2 -56.24 -49.44 4.18
C THR A 2 -55.61 -48.64 5.33
N THR A 3 -54.41 -48.14 5.08
CA THR A 3 -53.65 -47.19 5.91
C THR A 3 -54.42 -45.88 6.05
N ILE A 4 -54.52 -45.30 7.25
CA ILE A 4 -54.71 -43.84 7.39
C ILE A 4 -53.65 -43.31 8.35
N LYS A 5 -52.78 -42.48 7.77
CA LYS A 5 -51.67 -41.74 8.35
C LYS A 5 -52.12 -40.30 8.64
N SER A 6 -51.50 -39.71 9.66
CA SER A 6 -51.19 -38.27 9.78
C SER A 6 -52.37 -37.36 10.22
N ILE A 7 -52.21 -36.27 10.99
CA ILE A 7 -51.09 -35.33 11.12
C ILE A 7 -51.09 -34.76 12.56
N ILE A 8 -50.00 -34.97 13.30
CA ILE A 8 -49.70 -34.17 14.51
C ILE A 8 -49.24 -32.80 14.00
N LYS A 9 -50.04 -31.75 14.22
CA LYS A 9 -49.60 -30.36 14.03
C LYS A 9 -48.70 -29.98 15.20
N THR A 10 -47.43 -30.36 15.12
CA THR A 10 -46.40 -29.82 16.00
C THR A 10 -46.27 -28.33 15.67
N GLY A 11 -46.78 -27.49 16.57
CA GLY A 11 -46.58 -26.05 16.50
C GLY A 11 -45.09 -25.77 16.36
N VAL A 12 -44.74 -24.99 15.35
CA VAL A 12 -43.40 -24.48 15.12
C VAL A 12 -43.05 -23.58 16.31
N ILE A 13 -42.46 -24.17 17.35
CA ILE A 13 -41.89 -23.45 18.47
C ILE A 13 -40.69 -22.71 17.91
N CYS A 14 -40.79 -21.38 17.93
CA CYS A 14 -39.76 -20.40 17.61
C CYS A 14 -38.33 -20.86 17.92
N PHE A 15 -37.68 -21.50 16.95
CA PHE A 15 -36.22 -21.61 16.88
C PHE A 15 -35.65 -20.34 16.22
N GLY A 16 -36.16 -19.19 16.66
CA GLY A 16 -35.89 -17.86 16.12
C GLY A 16 -35.43 -16.89 17.20
N PHE A 17 -34.77 -17.40 18.23
CA PHE A 17 -34.38 -16.62 19.40
C PHE A 17 -33.10 -17.21 19.99
N LEU A 18 -31.94 -16.99 19.34
CA LEU A 18 -30.58 -17.06 19.96
C LEU A 18 -29.40 -16.97 18.96
N PHE A 19 -29.43 -16.07 17.97
CA PHE A 19 -28.21 -15.72 17.20
C PHE A 19 -28.03 -14.21 16.96
N PHE A 20 -28.63 -13.36 17.81
CA PHE A 20 -28.44 -11.91 17.77
C PHE A 20 -27.61 -11.34 18.94
N THR A 21 -26.83 -12.17 19.64
CA THR A 21 -25.98 -11.72 20.75
C THR A 21 -24.52 -12.01 20.48
N ALA A 22 -23.92 -11.32 19.50
CA ALA A 22 -22.48 -11.05 19.49
C ALA A 22 -22.10 -9.90 18.53
N CYS A 23 -22.89 -8.83 18.45
CA CYS A 23 -22.24 -7.54 18.21
C CYS A 23 -21.56 -7.17 19.53
N LYS A 24 -20.31 -7.62 19.72
CA LYS A 24 -19.46 -7.10 20.80
C LYS A 24 -19.44 -5.60 20.61
N THR A 25 -20.02 -4.87 21.56
CA THR A 25 -19.92 -3.42 21.63
C THR A 25 -18.45 -3.06 21.79
N ASN A 26 -17.88 -2.58 20.67
CA ASN A 26 -16.70 -1.73 20.53
C ASN A 26 -15.73 -1.77 21.71
N ASP A 27 -14.77 -2.69 21.67
CA ASP A 27 -13.47 -2.40 22.28
C ASP A 27 -13.00 -1.09 21.63
N ASN A 28 -12.88 -0.01 22.39
CA ASN A 28 -12.35 1.25 21.87
C ASN A 28 -10.91 0.98 21.45
N LEU A 29 -10.70 0.73 20.15
CA LEU A 29 -9.38 0.47 19.60
C LEU A 29 -8.53 1.72 19.80
N THR A 30 -7.36 1.54 20.39
CA THR A 30 -6.37 2.61 20.42
C THR A 30 -5.84 2.84 19.00
N ALA A 31 -5.33 4.05 18.72
CA ALA A 31 -4.70 4.35 17.43
C ALA A 31 -3.59 3.34 17.10
N VAL A 32 -2.79 2.95 18.10
CA VAL A 32 -1.78 1.89 18.00
C VAL A 32 -2.39 0.57 17.53
N GLN A 33 -3.48 0.11 18.16
CA GLN A 33 -4.13 -1.15 17.79
C GLN A 33 -4.71 -1.12 16.37
N ILE A 34 -5.18 0.05 15.90
CA ILE A 34 -5.64 0.22 14.52
C ILE A 34 -4.47 0.03 13.55
N VAL A 35 -3.34 0.69 13.80
CA VAL A 35 -2.14 0.60 12.94
C VAL A 35 -1.57 -0.82 12.97
N GLU A 36 -1.44 -1.44 14.13
CA GLU A 36 -0.98 -2.83 14.27
C GLU A 36 -1.84 -3.80 13.47
N ARG A 37 -3.18 -3.73 13.61
CA ARG A 37 -4.10 -4.58 12.85
C ARG A 37 -4.02 -4.33 11.35
N SER A 38 -3.82 -3.08 10.93
CA SER A 38 -3.59 -2.74 9.54
C SER A 38 -2.29 -3.39 9.02
N CYS A 39 -1.18 -3.28 9.75
CA CYS A 39 0.07 -3.91 9.37
C CYS A 39 -0.07 -5.45 9.26
N GLU A 40 -0.72 -6.10 10.23
CA GLU A 40 -0.94 -7.55 10.20
C GLU A 40 -1.80 -8.00 9.02
N ALA A 41 -2.85 -7.25 8.67
CA ALA A 41 -3.68 -7.52 7.50
C ALA A 41 -2.90 -7.43 6.16
N HIS A 42 -1.79 -6.69 6.13
CA HIS A 42 -0.96 -6.46 4.93
C HIS A 42 0.38 -7.20 4.97
N GLY A 43 0.44 -8.31 5.73
CA GLY A 43 1.60 -9.20 5.76
C GLY A 43 2.48 -9.06 7.00
N GLY A 44 2.15 -8.17 7.93
CA GLY A 44 2.77 -8.10 9.26
C GLY A 44 4.15 -7.44 9.30
N LEU A 45 4.52 -6.95 10.49
CA LEU A 45 5.77 -6.21 10.70
C LEU A 45 7.02 -7.06 10.51
N ASN A 46 6.94 -8.36 10.80
CA ASN A 46 8.08 -9.26 10.63
C ASN A 46 8.47 -9.39 9.16
N ASN A 47 7.51 -9.50 8.25
CA ASN A 47 7.81 -9.54 6.82
C ASN A 47 8.39 -8.20 6.36
N TRP A 48 7.76 -7.09 6.76
CA TRP A 48 8.26 -5.74 6.47
C TRP A 48 9.72 -5.53 6.90
N LYS A 49 10.10 -5.95 8.12
CA LYS A 49 11.47 -5.81 8.63
C LYS A 49 12.51 -6.64 7.89
N ASN A 50 12.09 -7.69 7.17
CA ASN A 50 12.97 -8.64 6.49
C ASN A 50 12.96 -8.50 4.96
N ILE A 51 12.21 -7.56 4.39
CA ILE A 51 12.20 -7.35 2.94
C ILE A 51 13.59 -6.90 2.46
N LYS A 52 14.05 -7.50 1.36
CA LYS A 52 15.32 -7.10 0.72
C LYS A 52 15.10 -6.03 -0.34
N SER A 53 14.00 -6.12 -1.07
CA SER A 53 13.62 -5.17 -2.10
C SER A 53 12.10 -5.15 -2.32
N LEU A 54 11.62 -4.07 -2.92
CA LEU A 54 10.26 -3.91 -3.44
C LEU A 54 10.35 -3.50 -4.90
N SER A 55 9.61 -4.20 -5.76
CA SER A 55 9.56 -3.98 -7.20
C SER A 55 8.10 -3.92 -7.62
N PHE A 56 7.67 -2.82 -8.23
CA PHE A 56 6.28 -2.62 -8.62
C PHE A 56 6.15 -1.57 -9.72
N ASP A 57 5.05 -1.64 -10.46
CA ASP A 57 4.65 -0.61 -11.39
C ASP A 57 3.70 0.37 -10.69
N LYS A 58 3.88 1.66 -10.95
CA LYS A 58 3.09 2.75 -10.39
C LYS A 58 2.57 3.63 -11.52
N SER A 59 1.25 3.76 -11.57
CA SER A 59 0.56 4.74 -12.40
C SER A 59 0.11 5.91 -11.53
N THR A 60 0.37 7.14 -11.98
CA THR A 60 -0.10 8.37 -11.33
C THR A 60 -0.83 9.21 -12.36
N ARG A 61 -2.11 9.45 -12.13
CA ARG A 61 -2.94 10.27 -13.01
C ARG A 61 -3.53 11.46 -12.25
N LEU A 62 -3.34 12.64 -12.80
CA LEU A 62 -3.93 13.89 -12.34
C LEU A 62 -5.05 14.29 -13.29
N TYR A 63 -6.18 14.69 -12.73
CA TYR A 63 -7.37 15.09 -13.49
C TYR A 63 -7.69 16.56 -13.23
N ASN A 64 -8.11 17.26 -14.28
CA ASN A 64 -8.72 18.57 -14.18
C ASN A 64 -10.12 18.48 -13.54
N ALA A 65 -10.67 19.64 -13.16
CA ALA A 65 -12.02 19.74 -12.58
C ALA A 65 -13.13 19.20 -13.50
N ASP A 66 -12.93 19.24 -14.82
CA ASP A 66 -13.87 18.70 -15.83
C ASP A 66 -13.71 17.19 -16.06
N GLY A 67 -12.79 16.53 -15.35
CA GLY A 67 -12.49 15.11 -15.48
C GLY A 67 -11.53 14.76 -16.63
N SER A 68 -11.04 15.74 -17.39
CA SER A 68 -9.98 15.50 -18.39
C SER A 68 -8.65 15.19 -17.71
N ILE A 69 -7.80 14.42 -18.38
CA ILE A 69 -6.48 14.05 -17.85
C ILE A 69 -5.53 15.26 -18.01
N GLU A 70 -4.99 15.74 -16.89
CA GLU A 70 -3.96 16.79 -16.87
C GLU A 70 -2.57 16.17 -17.05
N SER A 71 -2.28 15.09 -16.32
CA SER A 71 -1.04 14.32 -16.49
C SER A 71 -1.26 12.85 -16.18
N ASP A 72 -0.46 12.01 -16.83
CA ASP A 72 -0.44 10.56 -16.63
C ASP A 72 1.00 10.08 -16.68
N VAL A 73 1.43 9.36 -15.66
CA VAL A 73 2.81 8.94 -15.46
C VAL A 73 2.85 7.49 -15.02
N ASP A 74 3.41 6.63 -15.87
CA ASP A 74 3.62 5.23 -15.59
C ASP A 74 5.10 4.93 -15.35
N GLN A 75 5.40 4.30 -14.21
CA GLN A 75 6.77 4.08 -13.75
C GLN A 75 6.95 2.67 -13.21
N HIS A 76 8.08 2.05 -13.54
CA HIS A 76 8.58 0.90 -12.82
C HIS A 76 9.51 1.38 -11.70
N GLN A 77 9.25 0.96 -10.46
CA GLN A 77 10.03 1.35 -9.29
C GLN A 77 10.64 0.12 -8.61
N LEU A 78 11.93 0.19 -8.33
CA LEU A 78 12.68 -0.81 -7.57
C LEU A 78 13.40 -0.13 -6.42
N ILE A 79 13.05 -0.51 -5.19
CA ILE A 79 13.70 -0.08 -3.96
C ILE A 79 14.42 -1.28 -3.38
N THR A 80 15.72 -1.15 -3.15
CA THR A 80 16.52 -2.18 -2.46
C THR A 80 16.91 -1.67 -1.09
N PHE A 81 16.69 -2.46 -0.05
CA PHE A 81 17.02 -2.12 1.35
C PHE A 81 18.30 -2.83 1.82
N SER A 82 18.62 -4.01 1.28
CA SER A 82 19.78 -4.82 1.65
C SER A 82 20.38 -5.52 0.42
N PRO A 83 21.72 -5.62 0.28
CA PRO A 83 22.77 -5.24 1.23
C PRO A 83 23.10 -3.74 1.27
N GLY A 84 22.57 -2.95 0.33
CA GLY A 84 22.76 -1.51 0.28
C GLY A 84 21.50 -0.80 -0.21
N ARG A 85 21.24 0.39 0.31
CA ARG A 85 20.03 1.15 -0.02
C ARG A 85 20.15 1.78 -1.41
N THR A 86 19.34 1.32 -2.34
CA THR A 86 19.22 1.93 -3.68
C THR A 86 17.76 2.13 -4.09
N ILE A 87 17.53 3.12 -4.93
CA ILE A 87 16.22 3.37 -5.54
C ILE A 87 16.42 3.51 -7.05
N ARG A 88 15.59 2.83 -7.84
CA ARG A 88 15.51 2.95 -9.30
C ARG A 88 14.09 3.28 -9.69
N ILE A 89 13.92 4.26 -10.56
CA ILE A 89 12.63 4.63 -11.16
C ILE A 89 12.84 4.76 -12.66
N ASN A 90 12.11 3.97 -13.44
CA ASN A 90 12.13 4.04 -14.90
C ASN A 90 10.74 4.39 -15.39
N SER A 91 10.63 5.30 -16.37
CA SER A 91 9.38 5.50 -17.08
C SER A 91 9.04 4.24 -17.88
N ILE A 92 7.78 3.81 -17.83
CA ILE A 92 7.24 2.77 -18.70
C ILE A 92 6.82 3.40 -20.05
N ASP A 93 6.47 4.68 -20.02
CA ASP A 93 6.12 5.47 -21.21
C ASP A 93 7.32 5.78 -22.14
N SER A 94 7.02 6.52 -23.21
CA SER A 94 7.99 6.90 -24.25
C SER A 94 9.04 7.92 -23.82
N SER A 95 8.96 8.49 -22.61
CA SER A 95 9.89 9.52 -22.13
C SER A 95 11.30 8.98 -21.87
N LYS A 96 11.46 7.65 -21.75
CA LYS A 96 12.75 6.96 -21.52
C LYS A 96 13.57 7.60 -20.39
N MET A 97 12.89 8.04 -19.34
CA MET A 97 13.52 8.59 -18.16
C MET A 97 13.96 7.45 -17.24
N SER A 98 15.19 7.53 -16.73
CA SER A 98 15.69 6.64 -15.69
C SER A 98 16.33 7.44 -14.57
N LEU A 99 15.97 7.12 -13.33
CA LEU A 99 16.53 7.68 -12.13
C LEU A 99 17.19 6.57 -11.31
N PHE A 100 18.39 6.85 -10.80
CA PHE A 100 19.10 5.96 -9.89
C PHE A 100 19.64 6.74 -8.70
N LEU A 101 19.35 6.25 -7.49
CA LEU A 101 19.88 6.78 -6.24
C LEU A 101 20.65 5.67 -5.53
N ASN A 102 21.90 5.96 -5.20
CA ASN A 102 22.76 5.11 -4.37
C ASN A 102 23.50 5.99 -3.37
N GLU A 103 23.41 5.66 -2.08
CA GLU A 103 24.14 6.38 -1.01
C GLU A 103 24.00 7.91 -1.06
N GLY A 104 22.83 8.41 -1.48
CA GLY A 104 22.53 9.85 -1.55
C GLY A 104 22.99 10.54 -2.84
N VAL A 105 23.75 9.86 -3.69
CA VAL A 105 24.11 10.29 -5.04
C VAL A 105 22.98 9.91 -5.99
N VAL A 106 22.50 10.89 -6.75
CA VAL A 106 21.44 10.72 -7.75
C VAL A 106 22.02 10.82 -9.15
N GLN A 107 21.56 9.94 -10.03
CA GLN A 107 21.81 9.98 -11.47
C GLN A 107 20.45 10.04 -12.17
N LYS A 108 20.35 10.95 -13.15
CA LYS A 108 19.19 11.08 -14.02
C LYS A 108 19.63 10.90 -15.46
N GLN A 109 18.90 10.07 -16.19
CA GLN A 109 19.04 9.92 -17.62
C GLN A 109 17.71 10.25 -18.30
N LEU A 110 17.80 10.95 -19.43
CA LEU A 110 16.68 11.22 -20.31
C LEU A 110 17.10 10.81 -21.73
N ASN A 111 16.33 9.94 -22.37
CA ASN A 111 16.66 9.41 -23.70
C ASN A 111 18.09 8.81 -23.79
N GLY A 112 18.55 8.18 -22.69
CA GLY A 112 19.90 7.60 -22.60
C GLY A 112 21.03 8.61 -22.40
N GLN A 113 20.74 9.91 -22.28
CA GLN A 113 21.75 10.93 -21.98
C GLN A 113 21.70 11.33 -20.51
N LEU A 114 22.89 11.51 -19.92
CA LEU A 114 23.03 11.98 -18.54
C LEU A 114 22.60 13.44 -18.42
N VAL A 115 21.78 13.72 -17.42
CA VAL A 115 21.38 15.07 -17.03
C VAL A 115 22.30 15.54 -15.91
N ASN A 116 23.05 16.63 -16.16
CA ASN A 116 24.00 17.19 -15.18
C ASN A 116 23.47 18.44 -14.48
N ASP A 117 22.29 18.93 -14.86
CA ASP A 117 21.67 20.08 -14.22
C ASP A 117 21.36 19.78 -12.75
N SER A 118 21.95 20.57 -11.84
CA SER A 118 21.86 20.34 -10.40
C SER A 118 20.43 20.49 -9.87
N THR A 119 19.65 21.39 -10.45
CA THR A 119 18.24 21.61 -10.05
C THR A 119 17.39 20.39 -10.40
N GLU A 120 17.58 19.83 -11.60
CA GLU A 120 16.91 18.61 -12.05
C GLU A 120 17.33 17.38 -11.23
N LEU A 121 18.59 17.29 -10.84
CA LEU A 121 19.08 16.22 -9.97
C LEU A 121 18.47 16.32 -8.56
N GLU A 122 18.38 17.51 -7.97
CA GLU A 122 17.75 17.70 -6.67
C GLU A 122 16.24 17.40 -6.70
N LYS A 123 15.53 17.79 -7.77
CA LYS A 123 14.13 17.40 -7.97
C LYS A 123 13.98 15.88 -8.06
N ALA A 124 14.83 15.21 -8.84
CA ALA A 124 14.82 13.75 -8.97
C ALA A 124 15.07 13.07 -7.62
N LYS A 125 16.06 13.54 -6.86
CA LYS A 125 16.36 13.04 -5.51
C LYS A 125 15.13 13.14 -4.60
N ARG A 126 14.48 14.31 -4.54
CA ARG A 126 13.26 14.50 -3.73
C ARG A 126 12.14 13.56 -4.15
N ALA A 127 11.90 13.39 -5.45
CA ALA A 127 10.89 12.47 -5.96
C ALA A 127 11.16 11.02 -5.54
N MET A 128 12.42 10.57 -5.64
CA MET A 128 12.82 9.21 -5.23
C MET A 128 12.68 8.99 -3.73
N LEU A 129 13.07 9.96 -2.90
CA LEU A 129 12.91 9.89 -1.45
C LEU A 129 11.43 9.90 -1.04
N ALA A 130 10.61 10.71 -1.71
CA ALA A 130 9.17 10.74 -1.47
C ALA A 130 8.50 9.41 -1.83
N ALA A 131 8.90 8.79 -2.95
CA ALA A 131 8.39 7.48 -3.36
C ALA A 131 8.67 6.40 -2.29
N GLU A 132 9.90 6.34 -1.78
CA GLU A 132 10.24 5.42 -0.69
C GLU A 132 9.48 5.77 0.60
N TYR A 133 9.40 7.05 0.97
CA TYR A 133 8.73 7.50 2.19
C TYR A 133 7.28 7.00 2.28
N VAL A 134 6.50 7.17 1.22
CA VAL A 134 5.08 6.78 1.17
C VAL A 134 4.89 5.29 1.42
N ILE A 135 5.76 4.44 0.87
CA ILE A 135 5.68 2.99 1.03
C ILE A 135 5.97 2.57 2.47
N LYS A 136 6.88 3.28 3.15
CA LYS A 136 7.22 3.00 4.54
C LYS A 136 6.17 3.49 5.52
N GLN A 137 5.35 4.49 5.15
CA GLN A 137 4.47 5.20 6.09
C GLN A 137 3.62 4.30 6.97
N PRO A 138 2.89 3.29 6.45
CA PRO A 138 2.01 2.47 7.30
C PRO A 138 2.75 1.78 8.44
N PHE A 139 4.01 1.39 8.22
CA PHE A 139 4.83 0.69 9.20
C PHE A 139 5.60 1.65 10.10
N ALA A 140 6.03 2.79 9.56
CA ALA A 140 6.78 3.82 10.29
C ALA A 140 5.95 4.49 11.39
N LEU A 141 4.61 4.43 11.31
CA LEU A 141 3.72 4.92 12.38
C LEU A 141 3.91 4.19 13.72
N LEU A 142 4.49 3.00 13.71
CA LEU A 142 4.81 2.22 14.91
C LEU A 142 6.27 2.38 15.36
N ASP A 143 7.04 3.28 14.72
CA ASP A 143 8.42 3.54 15.10
C ASP A 143 8.49 4.25 16.46
N LYS A 144 9.58 4.01 17.18
CA LYS A 144 9.80 4.60 18.50
C LYS A 144 9.83 6.13 18.40
N GLY A 145 9.00 6.79 19.21
CA GLY A 145 8.93 8.25 19.30
C GLY A 145 7.86 8.88 18.41
N VAL A 146 7.09 8.07 17.67
CA VAL A 146 5.86 8.54 17.00
C VAL A 146 4.72 8.63 18.02
N GLU A 147 4.02 9.75 18.03
CA GLU A 147 2.79 9.96 18.80
C GLU A 147 1.58 9.75 17.87
N LEU A 148 0.67 8.85 18.26
CA LEU A 148 -0.53 8.46 17.52
C LEU A 148 -1.82 8.88 18.22
#